data_AF-A0A1H9V549-F1
#
_entry.id   AF-A0A1H9V549-F1
#
_cell.length_a   1.000
_cell.length_b   1.000
_cell.length_c   1.000
_cell.angle_alpha   90.00
_cell.angle_beta   90.00
_cell.angle_gamma   90.00
#
_symmetry.space_group_name_H-M   'P 1'
#
loop_
_entity.id
_entity.type
_entity.pdbx_description
1 polymer ?
#
loop_
_entity_poly.entity_id
_entity_poly.type
_entity_poly.pdbx_seq_one_letter_code
_entity_poly.pdbx_strand_id
1 'polypeptide(L)' 'MNDKVCKNSLYTALIFDFLGICLMLFNYFVYNKDFWNSTTYNLLFGGLFVLLLCKNYFKKDKK' A
#
# COMPACT_ATOMS: atom_id res chain seq x y z
N MET A 1 -22.40 3.10 -4.67
CA MET A 1 -21.26 3.17 -3.74
C MET A 1 -20.64 4.55 -3.90
N ASN A 2 -20.48 5.33 -2.83
CA ASN A 2 -20.14 6.75 -2.94
C ASN A 2 -18.67 6.89 -3.38
N ASP A 3 -18.39 7.38 -4.60
CA ASP A 3 -17.03 7.47 -5.18
C ASP A 3 -16.03 8.18 -4.24
N LYS A 4 -16.52 9.15 -3.47
CA LYS A 4 -15.73 9.88 -2.48
C LYS A 4 -15.21 8.98 -1.34
N VAL A 5 -16.05 8.05 -0.87
CA VAL A 5 -15.68 7.08 0.18
C VAL A 5 -14.69 6.05 -0.36
N CYS A 6 -14.87 5.62 -1.61
CA CYS A 6 -13.96 4.67 -2.26
C CYS A 6 -12.56 5.27 -2.47
N LYS A 7 -12.48 6.52 -2.96
CA LYS A 7 -11.20 7.26 -3.05
C LYS A 7 -10.52 7.40 -1.69
N ASN A 8 -11.27 7.81 -0.66
CA ASN A 8 -10.72 7.93 0.69
C ASN A 8 -10.16 6.60 1.20
N SER A 9 -10.89 5.50 0.99
CA SER A 9 -10.44 4.16 1.39
C SER A 9 -9.14 3.74 0.68
N LEU A 10 -9.01 4.04 -0.61
CA LEU A 10 -7.76 3.76 -1.36
C LEU A 10 -6.58 4.60 -0.87
N TYR A 11 -6.81 5.87 -0.54
CA TYR A 11 -5.78 6.71 0.08
C TYR A 11 -5.37 6.19 1.46
N THR A 12 -6.33 5.79 2.29
CA THR A 12 -6.05 5.17 3.59
C THR A 12 -5.24 3.89 3.43
N ALA A 13 -5.58 3.04 2.47
CA ALA A 13 -4.81 1.81 2.19
C ALA A 13 -3.35 2.12 1.79
N LEU A 14 -3.14 3.09 0.89
CA LEU A 14 -1.79 3.55 0.51
C LEU A 14 -0.98 4.08 1.71
N ILE A 15 -1.61 4.81 2.61
CA ILE A 15 -0.96 5.30 3.83
C ILE A 15 -0.54 4.14 4.73
N PHE A 16 -1.41 3.14 4.92
CA PHE A 16 -1.10 1.95 5.71
C PHE A 16 0.04 1.12 5.10
N ASP A 17 0.04 0.93 3.78
CA ASP A 17 1.13 0.23 3.09
C ASP A 17 2.46 0.96 3.28
N PHE A 18 2.47 2.29 3.17
CA PHE A 18 3.67 3.09 3.43
C PHE A 18 4.16 2.96 4.88
N LEU A 19 3.24 3.02 5.84
CA LEU A 19 3.53 2.83 7.26
C LEU A 19 4.12 1.44 7.54
N GLY A 20 3.59 0.41 6.86
CA GLY A 20 4.13 -0.95 6.90
C GLY A 20 5.56 -1.04 6.38
N ILE A 21 5.88 -0.35 5.27
CA ILE A 21 7.23 -0.33 4.69
C ILE A 21 8.20 0.37 5.66
N CYS A 22 7.79 1.48 6.27
CA CYS A 22 8.57 2.18 7.28
C CYS A 22 8.87 1.29 8.49
N LEU A 23 7.87 0.58 9.02
CA LEU A 23 8.05 -0.36 10.12
C LEU A 23 9.00 -1.50 9.75
N MET A 24 8.94 -1.97 8.51
CA MET A 24 9.84 -3.00 8.00
C MET A 24 11.29 -2.53 7.93
N LEU A 25 11.52 -1.32 7.40
CA LEU A 25 12.83 -0.68 7.37
C LEU A 25 13.37 -0.46 8.78
N PHE A 26 12.52 -0.02 9.71
CA PHE A 26 12.88 0.09 11.12
C PHE A 26 13.28 -1.27 11.71
N ASN A 27 12.52 -2.32 11.41
CA ASN A 27 12.80 -3.66 11.91
C ASN A 27 14.13 -4.21 11.38
N TYR A 28 14.45 -3.93 10.11
CA TYR A 28 15.74 -4.24 9.51
C TYR A 28 16.87 -3.45 10.16
N PHE A 29 16.74 -2.12 10.30
CA PHE A 29 17.81 -1.28 10.85
C PHE A 29 18.06 -1.50 12.34
N VAL A 30 17.01 -1.72 13.13
CA VAL A 30 17.11 -1.82 14.60
C VAL A 30 17.36 -3.24 15.06
N TYR A 31 16.69 -4.22 14.46
CA TYR A 31 16.75 -5.62 14.92
C TYR A 31 17.56 -6.52 13.97
N ASN A 32 18.13 -5.98 12.90
CA ASN A 32 18.94 -6.71 11.91
C ASN A 32 18.21 -7.95 11.34
N LYS A 33 16.88 -7.90 11.30
CA LYS A 33 16.04 -8.98 10.77
C LYS A 33 16.00 -8.92 9.25
N ASP A 34 15.91 -10.09 8.62
CA ASP A 34 15.85 -10.20 7.17
C ASP A 34 14.75 -9.33 6.56
N PHE A 35 15.17 -8.48 5.62
CA PHE A 35 14.26 -7.61 4.89
C PHE A 35 13.37 -8.40 3.92
N TRP A 36 13.83 -9.52 3.38
CA TRP A 36 13.10 -10.28 2.36
C TRP A 36 12.39 -11.48 2.97
N ASN A 37 11.26 -11.23 3.63
CA ASN A 37 10.41 -12.28 4.19
C ASN A 37 9.01 -12.23 3.58
N SER A 38 8.23 -13.28 3.80
CA SER A 38 6.85 -13.44 3.33
C SER A 38 5.97 -12.20 3.62
N THR A 39 6.13 -11.57 4.79
CA THR A 39 5.44 -10.32 5.15
C THR A 39 5.78 -9.16 4.20
N THR A 40 7.06 -9.01 3.84
CA THR A 40 7.54 -8.00 2.89
C THR A 40 6.92 -8.17 1.52
N TYR A 41 6.91 -9.41 1.03
CA TYR A 41 6.35 -9.73 -0.28
C TYR A 41 4.85 -9.46 -0.31
N ASN A 42 4.13 -9.86 0.73
CA ASN A 42 2.69 -9.58 0.86
C ASN A 42 2.40 -8.08 0.93
N LEU A 43 3.22 -7.31 1.65
CA LEU A 43 3.07 -5.86 1.76
C LEU A 43 3.33 -5.15 0.42
N LEU A 44 4.41 -5.51 -0.27
CA LEU A 44 4.73 -4.96 -1.58
C LEU A 44 3.66 -5.32 -2.63
N PHE A 45 3.17 -6.56 -2.61
CA PHE A 45 2.12 -7.02 -3.51
C PHE A 45 0.78 -6.33 -3.22
N GLY A 46 0.42 -6.17 -1.94
CA GLY A 46 -0.74 -5.41 -1.49
C GLY A 46 -0.69 -3.95 -1.96
N GLY A 47 0.44 -3.28 -1.74
CA GLY A 47 0.66 -1.91 -2.21
C GLY A 47 0.57 -1.78 -3.73
N LEU A 48 1.16 -2.73 -4.49
CA LEU A 48 1.07 -2.74 -5.95
C LEU A 48 -0.38 -2.90 -6.43
N PHE A 49 -1.15 -3.76 -5.76
CA PHE A 49 -2.56 -4.01 -6.06
C PHE A 49 -3.42 -2.78 -5.78
N VAL A 50 -3.24 -2.12 -4.63
CA VAL A 50 -3.94 -0.88 -4.28
C VAL A 50 -3.61 0.22 -5.30
N LEU A 51 -2.34 0.33 -5.73
CA LEU A 51 -1.90 1.33 -6.70
C LEU A 51 -2.51 1.08 -8.10
N LEU A 52 -2.63 -0.19 -8.52
CA LEU A 52 -3.35 -0.59 -9.73
C LEU A 52 -4.84 -0.23 -9.66
N LEU A 53 -5.50 -0.50 -8.52
CA LEU A 53 -6.90 -0.12 -8.32
C LEU A 53 -7.08 1.39 -8.36
N CYS A 54 -6.20 2.15 -7.70
CA CYS A 54 -6.17 3.60 -7.72
C CYS A 54 -6.04 4.12 -9.16
N LYS A 55 -5.09 3.58 -9.93
CA LYS A 55 -4.87 3.95 -11.34
C LYS A 55 -6.11 3.70 -12.20
N ASN A 56 -6.78 2.56 -12.03
CA ASN A 56 -7.99 2.22 -12.79
C ASN A 56 -9.19 3.10 -12.40
N TYR A 57 -9.36 3.41 -11.11
CA TYR A 57 -10.39 4.32 -10.63
C TYR A 57 -10.18 5.76 -11.13
N PHE A 58 -8.96 6.30 -11.01
CA PHE A 58 -8.63 7.64 -11.53
C PHE A 58 -8.74 7.75 -13.06
N LYS A 59 -8.53 6.65 -13.79
CA LYS A 59 -8.76 6.62 -15.25
C LYS A 59 -10.25 6.75 -15.59
N LYS A 60 -11.13 6.28 -14.71
CA LYS A 60 -12.58 6.33 -14.87
C LYS A 60 -13.15 7.73 -14.61
N ASP A 61 -12.51 8.51 -13.75
CA ASP A 61 -12.87 9.91 -13.45
C ASP A 61 -12.53 10.90 -14.58
N LYS A 62 -11.67 10.52 -15.53
CA LYS A 62 -11.22 11.38 -16.65
C LYS A 62 -12.03 11.23 -17.94
N LYS A 63 -13.11 10.44 -17.94
CA LYS A 63 -13.93 10.16 -19.12
C LYS A 63 -15.35 10.65 -18.90
#